data_AF-A0A969X1L6-F1
#
_entry.id   AF-A0A969X1L6-F1
#
_cell.length_a   1.000
_cell.length_b   1.000
_cell.length_c   1.000
_cell.angle_alpha   90.00
_cell.angle_beta   90.00
_cell.angle_gamma   90.00
#
_symmetry.space_group_name_H-M   'P 1'
#
loop_
_entity.id
_entity.type
_entity.pdbx_description
1 polymer ?
#
loop_
_entity_poly.entity_id
_entity_poly.type
_entity_poly.pdbx_seq_one_letter_code
_entity_poly.pdbx_strand_id
1 'polypeptide(L)'
;MIIDFNINFNNYNEKILNYAGFFTYVCPSCGARHSLTRHAVYERNISFLQENILLNKKLKILRLKCSSCEKTHAILPNDVVPYCIYSYSFMIKTLMAHFIEKESILSISSQYNISFQLIYSFISRLKLFLNECIYVLRLFSLLKDIIGPPTEGVLNVIHNFSFSNCFFKAFFNETKWMFLMKKFLNIRPCPIVIGSFDT
;
A
#
# COMPACT_ATOMS: atom_id res chain seq x y z
N MET A 1 -2.75 2.31 11.72
CA MET A 1 -1.79 1.26 11.30
C MET A 1 -0.43 1.91 11.07
N ILE A 2 0.65 1.16 11.10
CA ILE A 2 1.99 1.64 10.77
C ILE A 2 2.41 0.92 9.50
N ILE A 3 2.77 1.65 8.45
CA ILE A 3 3.31 1.06 7.22
C ILE A 3 4.78 1.40 7.17
N ASP A 4 5.62 0.37 7.19
CA ASP A 4 7.06 0.56 7.10
C ASP A 4 7.52 0.19 5.69
N PHE A 5 8.05 1.19 4.99
CA PHE A 5 8.45 1.07 3.59
C PHE A 5 9.80 0.35 3.42
N ASN A 6 10.53 0.09 4.51
CA ASN A 6 11.84 -0.60 4.54
C ASN A 6 11.73 -2.12 4.77
N ILE A 7 10.49 -2.61 4.97
CA ILE A 7 10.17 -4.03 5.15
C ILE A 7 9.27 -4.53 4.02
N ASN A 8 9.48 -5.78 3.62
CA ASN A 8 8.72 -6.48 2.60
C ASN A 8 8.33 -7.88 3.11
N PHE A 9 7.61 -8.66 2.31
CA PHE A 9 7.14 -9.99 2.73
C PHE A 9 8.26 -11.00 3.04
N ASN A 10 9.45 -10.82 2.47
CA ASN A 10 10.57 -11.74 2.62
C ASN A 10 11.36 -11.47 3.90
N ASN A 11 11.55 -10.20 4.26
CA ASN A 11 12.33 -9.81 5.44
C ASN A 11 11.46 -9.48 6.68
N TYR A 12 10.13 -9.52 6.58
CA TYR A 12 9.22 -9.18 7.68
C TYR A 12 9.50 -9.99 8.95
N ASN A 13 9.76 -11.29 8.80
CA ASN A 13 9.93 -12.18 9.94
C ASN A 13 11.19 -11.80 10.75
N GLU A 14 12.29 -11.57 10.05
CA GLU A 14 13.57 -11.15 10.64
C GLU A 14 13.49 -9.73 11.22
N LYS A 15 13.06 -8.75 10.41
CA LYS A 15 13.09 -7.33 10.76
C LYS A 15 12.00 -6.90 11.74
N ILE A 16 10.88 -7.63 11.84
CA ILE A 16 9.74 -7.24 12.68
C ILE A 16 9.42 -8.31 13.73
N LEU A 17 9.21 -9.58 13.35
CA LEU A 17 8.75 -10.60 14.31
C LEU A 17 9.86 -11.07 15.25
N ASN A 18 11.09 -11.21 14.76
CA ASN A 18 12.25 -11.64 15.53
C ASN A 18 13.11 -10.48 16.05
N TYR A 19 12.74 -9.23 15.71
CA TYR A 19 13.47 -8.05 16.16
C TYR A 19 13.41 -7.88 17.70
N ALA A 20 14.56 -7.99 18.35
CA ALA A 20 14.70 -7.93 19.81
C ALA A 20 14.85 -6.51 20.37
N GLY A 21 14.99 -5.49 19.51
CA GLY A 21 15.14 -4.10 19.94
C GLY A 21 13.81 -3.39 20.21
N PHE A 22 13.88 -2.07 20.34
CA PHE A 22 12.72 -1.21 20.55
C PHE A 22 12.23 -0.59 19.25
N PHE A 23 10.91 -0.50 19.08
CA PHE A 23 10.32 0.18 17.93
C PHE A 23 10.27 1.69 18.19
N THR A 24 10.90 2.49 17.33
CA THR A 24 10.97 3.95 17.43
C THR A 24 9.80 4.67 16.76
N TYR A 25 8.80 3.92 16.29
CA TYR A 25 7.64 4.50 15.61
C TYR A 25 6.86 5.48 16.49
N VAL A 26 6.27 6.48 15.84
CA VAL A 26 5.33 7.42 16.47
C VAL A 26 3.95 6.77 16.56
N CYS A 27 3.26 6.91 17.70
CA CYS A 27 1.90 6.41 17.84
C CYS A 27 0.96 7.09 16.81
N PRO A 28 0.31 6.33 15.90
CA PRO A 28 -0.64 6.88 14.94
C PRO A 28 -1.81 7.63 15.57
N SER A 29 -2.20 7.28 16.79
CA SER A 29 -3.41 7.83 17.42
C SER A 29 -3.20 9.09 18.24
N CYS A 30 -2.05 9.21 18.92
CA CYS A 30 -1.80 10.28 19.90
C CYS A 30 -0.47 11.00 19.68
N GLY A 31 0.36 10.57 18.73
CA GLY A 31 1.65 11.20 18.44
C GLY A 31 2.77 10.91 19.46
N ALA A 32 2.50 10.12 20.50
CA ALA A 32 3.50 9.75 21.49
C ALA A 32 4.68 8.98 20.86
N ARG A 33 5.90 9.34 21.25
CA ARG A 33 7.16 8.71 20.80
C ARG A 33 7.67 7.76 21.87
N HIS A 34 8.36 6.69 21.46
CA HIS A 34 8.93 5.68 22.38
C HIS A 34 7.90 5.04 23.33
N SER A 35 6.61 5.07 22.98
CA SER A 35 5.51 4.53 23.81
C SER A 35 4.93 3.24 23.24
N LEU A 36 5.47 2.71 22.14
CA LEU A 36 4.95 1.52 21.46
C LEU A 36 5.74 0.28 21.85
N THR A 37 5.07 -0.66 22.52
CA THR A 37 5.66 -1.95 22.93
C THR A 37 5.00 -3.11 22.20
N ARG A 38 5.72 -4.23 22.07
CA ARG A 38 5.16 -5.47 21.52
C ARG A 38 3.94 -5.89 22.32
N HIS A 39 2.86 -6.26 21.64
CA HIS A 39 1.59 -6.63 22.29
C HIS A 39 1.06 -7.99 21.85
N ALA A 40 0.80 -8.16 20.56
CA ALA A 40 0.19 -9.39 20.05
C ALA A 40 0.49 -9.59 18.57
N VAL A 41 0.21 -10.79 18.05
CA VAL A 41 0.29 -11.12 16.62
C VAL A 41 -1.08 -11.55 16.13
N TYR A 42 -1.41 -11.25 14.86
CA TYR A 42 -2.57 -11.83 14.18
C TYR A 42 -2.18 -12.34 12.79
N GLU A 43 -2.95 -13.26 12.23
CA GLU A 43 -2.74 -13.74 10.87
C GLU A 43 -3.52 -12.90 9.85
N ARG A 44 -2.84 -12.50 8.77
CA ARG A 44 -3.44 -11.77 7.65
C ARG A 44 -3.24 -12.55 6.36
N ASN A 45 -4.33 -12.80 5.63
CA ASN A 45 -4.24 -13.29 4.25
C ASN A 45 -3.72 -12.18 3.35
N ILE A 46 -2.69 -12.48 2.56
CA ILE A 46 -2.09 -11.57 1.59
C ILE A 46 -1.92 -12.32 0.27
N SER A 47 -2.38 -11.69 -0.81
CA SER A 47 -2.20 -12.12 -2.18
C SER A 47 -1.18 -11.18 -2.85
N PHE A 48 -0.02 -11.69 -3.22
CA PHE A 48 1.10 -10.89 -3.74
C PHE A 48 1.72 -11.53 -4.98
N LEU A 49 2.41 -10.71 -5.77
CA LEU A 49 3.14 -11.18 -6.95
C LEU A 49 4.52 -11.67 -6.56
N GLN A 50 4.88 -12.85 -7.04
CA GLN A 50 6.24 -13.36 -7.06
C GLN A 50 6.50 -13.95 -8.44
N GLU A 51 7.51 -13.44 -9.15
CA GLU A 51 7.86 -13.92 -10.50
C GLU A 51 6.65 -13.93 -11.48
N ASN A 52 5.82 -12.88 -11.44
CA ASN A 52 4.56 -12.74 -12.19
C ASN A 52 3.45 -13.74 -11.84
N ILE A 53 3.63 -14.57 -10.81
CA ILE A 53 2.61 -15.49 -10.32
C ILE A 53 1.92 -14.88 -9.09
N LEU A 54 0.59 -14.92 -9.06
CA LEU A 54 -0.19 -14.51 -7.88
C LEU A 54 -0.16 -15.62 -6.83
N LEU A 55 0.49 -15.35 -5.70
CA LEU A 55 0.59 -16.27 -4.57
C LEU A 55 -0.24 -15.78 -3.40
N ASN A 56 -0.78 -16.73 -2.62
CA ASN A 56 -1.53 -16.46 -1.40
C ASN A 56 -0.74 -16.95 -0.18
N LYS A 57 -0.56 -16.09 0.83
CA LYS A 57 0.15 -16.42 2.07
C LYS A 57 -0.58 -15.86 3.28
N LYS A 58 -0.53 -16.60 4.38
CA LYS A 58 -0.86 -16.07 5.72
C LYS A 58 0.38 -15.45 6.33
N LEU A 59 0.38 -14.13 6.49
CA LEU A 59 1.45 -13.40 7.15
C LEU A 59 1.06 -13.14 8.61
N LYS A 60 1.94 -13.52 9.54
CA LYS A 60 1.84 -13.14 10.95
C LYS A 60 2.21 -11.66 11.08
N ILE A 61 1.26 -10.81 11.48
CA ILE A 61 1.44 -9.36 11.62
C ILE A 61 1.60 -9.01 13.10
N LEU A 62 2.71 -8.35 13.44
CA LEU A 62 2.94 -7.81 14.78
C LEU A 62 2.06 -6.58 15.03
N ARG A 63 1.43 -6.54 16.21
CA ARG A 63 0.77 -5.38 16.78
C ARG A 63 1.56 -4.83 17.96
N LEU A 64 1.78 -3.53 17.93
CA LEU A 64 2.29 -2.77 19.07
C LEU A 64 1.13 -2.17 19.85
N LYS A 65 1.31 -1.92 21.14
CA LYS A 65 0.37 -1.18 21.99
C LYS A 65 1.05 0.11 22.48
N CYS A 66 0.32 1.21 22.40
CA CYS A 66 0.79 2.50 22.91
C CYS A 66 0.46 2.61 24.41
N SER A 67 1.45 2.85 25.27
CA SER A 67 1.23 3.07 26.71
C SER A 67 0.62 4.43 27.06
N SER A 68 0.58 5.38 26.12
CA SER A 68 0.00 6.71 26.34
C SER A 68 -1.50 6.76 26.06
N CYS A 69 -1.97 6.07 25.02
CA CYS A 69 -3.38 6.10 24.61
C CYS A 69 -4.05 4.71 24.57
N GLU A 70 -3.33 3.67 25.00
CA GLU A 70 -3.77 2.27 25.09
C GLU A 70 -4.21 1.61 23.77
N LYS A 71 -4.13 2.32 22.64
CA LYS A 71 -4.50 1.80 21.31
C LYS A 71 -3.41 0.89 20.74
N THR A 72 -3.85 -0.05 19.90
CA THR A 72 -2.97 -1.01 19.22
C THR A 72 -2.77 -0.67 17.74
N HIS A 73 -1.59 -1.01 17.23
CA HIS A 73 -1.13 -0.62 15.90
C HIS A 73 -0.41 -1.78 15.21
N ALA A 74 -0.97 -2.26 14.11
CA ALA A 74 -0.33 -3.26 13.25
C ALA A 74 0.81 -2.64 12.44
N ILE A 75 1.95 -3.32 12.35
CA ILE A 75 3.07 -2.97 11.46
C ILE A 75 2.90 -3.73 10.15
N LEU A 76 2.73 -3.02 9.04
CA LEU A 76 2.47 -3.59 7.72
C LEU A 76 3.65 -3.33 6.78
N PRO A 77 4.00 -4.31 5.91
CA PRO A 77 5.05 -4.12 4.93
C PRO A 77 4.67 -3.20 3.78
N ASN A 78 5.69 -2.76 3.06
CA ASN A 78 5.64 -1.71 2.05
C ASN A 78 4.65 -1.95 0.90
N ASP A 79 4.34 -3.20 0.59
CA ASP A 79 3.48 -3.59 -0.53
C ASP A 79 2.02 -3.86 -0.11
N VAL A 80 1.67 -3.63 1.17
CA VAL A 80 0.33 -3.90 1.69
C VAL A 80 -0.56 -2.67 1.55
N VAL A 81 -1.67 -2.85 0.82
CA VAL A 81 -2.80 -1.92 0.85
C VAL A 81 -3.66 -2.23 2.10
N PRO A 82 -3.90 -1.26 3.00
CA PRO A 82 -4.73 -1.49 4.19
C PRO A 82 -6.14 -1.95 3.84
N TYR A 83 -6.71 -2.83 4.68
CA TYR A 83 -8.05 -3.41 4.48
C TYR A 83 -8.25 -4.11 3.13
N CYS A 84 -7.15 -4.53 2.50
CA CYS A 84 -7.13 -5.32 1.28
C CYS A 84 -6.23 -6.54 1.47
N ILE A 85 -6.62 -7.67 0.88
CA ILE A 85 -5.77 -8.87 0.83
C ILE A 85 -4.76 -8.78 -0.31
N TYR A 86 -5.08 -8.04 -1.37
CA TYR A 86 -4.20 -7.87 -2.53
C TYR A 86 -3.13 -6.82 -2.26
N SER A 87 -1.90 -7.16 -2.64
CA SER A 87 -0.76 -6.24 -2.61
C SER A 87 -0.91 -5.09 -3.59
N TYR A 88 -0.21 -3.99 -3.31
CA TYR A 88 -0.12 -2.83 -4.19
C TYR A 88 0.46 -3.23 -5.56
N SER A 89 1.57 -3.96 -5.57
CA SER A 89 2.24 -4.40 -6.79
C SER A 89 1.33 -5.25 -7.68
N PHE A 90 0.55 -6.17 -7.09
CA PHE A 90 -0.43 -6.94 -7.87
C PHE A 90 -1.51 -6.05 -8.48
N MET A 91 -2.11 -5.16 -7.69
CA MET A 91 -3.15 -4.26 -8.19
C MET A 91 -2.63 -3.38 -9.33
N ILE A 92 -1.40 -2.85 -9.22
CA ILE A 92 -0.77 -2.06 -10.30
C ILE A 92 -0.54 -2.91 -11.54
N LYS A 93 0.01 -4.12 -11.41
CA LYS A 93 0.25 -4.99 -12.57
C LYS A 93 -1.06 -5.33 -13.31
N THR A 94 -2.13 -5.64 -12.59
CA THR A 94 -3.47 -5.86 -13.17
C THR A 94 -3.98 -4.61 -13.92
N LEU A 95 -3.80 -3.41 -13.34
CA LEU A 95 -4.21 -2.15 -13.97
C LEU A 95 -3.38 -1.85 -15.22
N MET A 96 -2.07 -2.13 -15.20
CA MET A 96 -1.18 -1.96 -16.35
C MET A 96 -1.54 -2.91 -17.48
N ALA A 97 -1.79 -4.19 -17.18
CA ALA A 97 -2.23 -5.17 -18.18
C ALA A 97 -3.47 -4.67 -18.94
N HIS A 98 -4.44 -4.11 -18.22
CA HIS A 98 -5.65 -3.57 -18.84
C HIS A 98 -5.44 -2.25 -19.59
N PHE A 99 -4.87 -1.24 -18.94
CA PHE A 99 -4.81 0.13 -19.50
C PHE A 99 -3.66 0.34 -20.49
N ILE A 100 -2.53 -0.34 -20.30
CA ILE A 100 -1.31 -0.16 -21.09
C ILE A 100 -1.16 -1.30 -22.10
N GLU A 101 -1.15 -2.55 -21.62
CA GLU A 101 -0.94 -3.74 -22.47
C GLU A 101 -2.20 -4.11 -23.29
N LYS A 102 -3.33 -3.43 -23.02
CA LYS A 102 -4.64 -3.59 -23.70
C LYS A 102 -5.20 -5.01 -23.62
N GLU A 103 -4.84 -5.76 -22.58
CA GLU A 103 -5.43 -7.06 -22.32
C GLU A 103 -6.91 -6.96 -21.94
N SER A 104 -7.68 -7.93 -22.41
CA SER A 104 -9.10 -8.04 -22.04
C SER A 104 -9.22 -8.43 -20.56
N ILE A 105 -10.28 -7.96 -19.90
CA ILE A 105 -10.57 -8.31 -18.50
C ILE A 105 -10.65 -9.83 -18.30
N LEU A 106 -11.15 -10.58 -19.30
CA LEU A 106 -11.23 -12.04 -19.27
C LEU A 106 -9.85 -12.71 -19.38
N SER A 107 -8.94 -12.16 -20.20
CA SER A 107 -7.54 -12.62 -20.29
C SER A 107 -6.87 -12.54 -18.93
N ILE A 108 -6.91 -11.34 -18.32
CA ILE A 108 -6.29 -11.05 -17.03
C ILE A 108 -6.91 -11.92 -15.91
N SER A 109 -8.24 -12.07 -15.94
CA SER A 109 -9.00 -12.92 -15.01
C SER A 109 -8.53 -14.38 -15.07
N SER A 110 -8.36 -14.91 -16.28
CA SER A 110 -7.86 -16.27 -16.53
C SER A 110 -6.40 -16.42 -16.09
N GLN A 111 -5.52 -15.49 -16.50
CA GLN A 111 -4.09 -15.50 -16.20
C GLN A 111 -3.79 -15.57 -14.71
N TYR A 112 -4.47 -14.76 -13.90
CA TYR A 112 -4.24 -14.69 -12.46
C TYR A 112 -5.23 -15.54 -11.64
N ASN A 113 -6.14 -16.25 -12.29
CA ASN A 113 -7.22 -17.02 -11.66
C ASN A 113 -8.00 -16.19 -10.60
N ILE A 114 -8.43 -15.00 -11.01
CA ILE A 114 -9.23 -14.08 -10.18
C ILE A 114 -10.56 -13.76 -10.86
N SER A 115 -11.55 -13.30 -10.10
CA SER A 115 -12.83 -12.88 -10.69
C SER A 115 -12.69 -11.57 -11.47
N PHE A 116 -13.42 -11.44 -12.59
CA PHE A 116 -13.44 -10.20 -13.37
C PHE A 116 -13.98 -9.00 -12.55
N GLN A 117 -14.90 -9.25 -11.62
CA GLN A 117 -15.42 -8.22 -10.71
C GLN A 117 -14.33 -7.62 -9.83
N LEU A 118 -13.33 -8.42 -9.43
CA LEU A 118 -12.18 -7.92 -8.69
C LEU A 118 -11.39 -6.90 -9.50
N ILE A 119 -11.15 -7.19 -10.78
CA ILE A 119 -10.44 -6.30 -11.71
C ILE A 119 -11.21 -4.99 -11.85
N TYR A 120 -12.54 -5.04 -12.07
CA TYR A 120 -13.37 -3.83 -12.08
C TYR A 120 -13.33 -3.07 -10.74
N SER A 121 -13.19 -3.76 -9.61
CA SER A 121 -13.01 -3.11 -8.31
C SER A 121 -11.69 -2.35 -8.23
N PHE A 122 -10.62 -2.85 -8.85
CA PHE A 122 -9.33 -2.16 -8.92
C PHE A 122 -9.41 -0.93 -9.83
N ILE A 123 -10.05 -1.07 -10.99
CA ILE A 123 -10.30 0.05 -11.92
C ILE A 123 -11.11 1.15 -11.24
N SER A 124 -12.17 0.78 -10.51
CA SER A 124 -13.00 1.73 -9.75
C SER A 124 -12.16 2.48 -8.71
N ARG A 125 -11.32 1.78 -7.94
CA ARG A 125 -10.41 2.42 -6.98
C ARG A 125 -9.42 3.37 -7.65
N LEU A 126 -8.81 2.99 -8.77
CA LEU A 126 -7.91 3.87 -9.52
C LEU A 126 -8.62 5.17 -9.92
N LYS A 127 -9.82 5.07 -10.49
CA LYS A 127 -10.62 6.24 -10.89
C LYS A 127 -10.88 7.19 -9.72
N LEU A 128 -11.14 6.66 -8.53
CA LEU A 128 -11.37 7.46 -7.32
C LEU A 128 -10.14 8.21 -6.80
N PHE A 129 -8.94 7.80 -7.19
CA PHE A 129 -7.67 8.43 -6.79
C PHE A 129 -6.98 9.18 -7.93
N LEU A 130 -7.57 9.20 -9.14
CA LEU A 130 -6.90 9.69 -10.33
C LEU A 130 -6.49 11.16 -10.20
N ASN A 131 -7.36 11.99 -9.62
CA ASN A 131 -7.07 13.41 -9.40
C ASN A 131 -5.93 13.62 -8.41
N GLU A 132 -5.90 12.85 -7.32
CA GLU A 132 -4.82 12.87 -6.34
C GLU A 132 -3.51 12.35 -6.95
N CYS A 133 -3.56 11.32 -7.80
CA CYS A 133 -2.39 10.84 -8.51
C CYS A 133 -1.81 11.95 -9.40
N ILE A 134 -2.64 12.63 -10.19
CA ILE A 134 -2.21 13.74 -11.03
C ILE A 134 -1.60 14.87 -10.19
N TYR A 135 -2.25 15.22 -9.08
CA TYR A 135 -1.74 16.22 -8.14
C TYR A 135 -0.33 15.86 -7.64
N VAL A 136 -0.16 14.65 -7.09
CA VAL A 136 1.14 14.18 -6.56
C VAL A 136 2.20 14.20 -7.67
N LEU A 137 1.90 13.64 -8.85
CA LEU A 137 2.85 13.61 -9.96
C LEU A 137 3.25 15.01 -10.44
N ARG A 138 2.37 16.00 -10.38
CA ARG A 138 2.69 17.39 -10.70
C ARG A 138 3.63 18.04 -9.68
N LEU A 139 3.50 17.72 -8.39
CA LEU A 139 4.46 18.15 -7.36
C LEU A 139 5.88 17.67 -7.67
N PHE A 140 6.01 16.44 -8.17
CA PHE A 140 7.28 15.86 -8.62
C PHE A 140 7.69 16.29 -10.04
N SER A 141 7.01 17.27 -10.65
CA SER A 141 7.31 17.77 -11.99
C SER A 141 7.11 16.77 -13.14
N LEU A 142 6.40 15.66 -12.92
CA LEU A 142 6.28 14.57 -13.90
C LEU A 142 5.13 14.74 -14.91
N LEU A 143 4.21 15.68 -14.64
CA LEU A 143 3.02 15.96 -15.46
C LEU A 143 2.76 17.47 -15.64
N LYS A 144 3.80 18.32 -15.56
CA LYS A 144 3.66 19.78 -15.54
C LYS A 144 2.90 20.34 -16.74
N ASP A 145 3.19 19.82 -17.93
CA ASP A 145 2.70 20.39 -19.19
C ASP A 145 1.49 19.64 -19.76
N ILE A 146 1.00 18.60 -19.06
CA ILE A 146 -0.10 17.76 -19.53
C ILE A 146 -1.40 18.17 -18.83
N ILE A 147 -2.32 18.74 -19.61
CA ILE A 147 -3.67 19.08 -19.19
C ILE A 147 -4.57 17.86 -19.43
N GLY A 148 -5.21 17.35 -18.38
CA GLY A 148 -6.11 16.20 -18.48
C GLY A 148 -5.46 14.92 -19.00
N PRO A 149 -4.36 14.44 -18.39
CA PRO A 149 -3.69 13.22 -18.85
C PRO A 149 -4.65 12.02 -18.84
N PRO A 150 -4.65 11.16 -19.87
CA PRO A 150 -5.46 9.94 -19.87
C PRO A 150 -4.97 8.98 -18.78
N THR A 151 -5.85 8.09 -18.31
CA THR A 151 -5.54 7.12 -17.24
C THR A 151 -4.29 6.29 -17.52
N GLU A 152 -4.10 5.87 -18.77
CA GLU A 152 -2.91 5.11 -19.20
C GLU A 152 -1.62 5.93 -19.05
N GLY A 153 -1.67 7.23 -19.36
CA GLY A 153 -0.53 8.14 -19.21
C GLY A 153 -0.17 8.32 -17.75
N VAL A 154 -1.17 8.50 -16.88
CA VAL A 154 -0.96 8.59 -15.43
C VAL A 154 -0.35 7.29 -14.88
N LEU A 155 -0.90 6.12 -15.26
CA LEU A 155 -0.39 4.82 -14.82
C LEU A 155 1.05 4.56 -15.29
N ASN A 156 1.39 4.92 -16.52
CA ASN A 156 2.75 4.77 -17.05
C ASN A 156 3.76 5.59 -16.23
N VAL A 157 3.41 6.84 -15.90
CA VAL A 157 4.26 7.69 -15.05
C VAL A 157 4.37 7.13 -13.62
N ILE A 158 3.27 6.63 -13.04
CA ILE A 158 3.30 5.97 -11.72
C ILE A 158 4.24 4.77 -11.72
N HIS A 159 4.20 3.94 -12.76
CA HIS A 159 5.06 2.77 -12.89
C HIS A 159 6.54 3.17 -12.95
N ASN A 160 6.88 4.12 -13.82
CA ASN A 160 8.25 4.61 -13.97
C ASN A 160 8.78 5.30 -12.70
N PHE A 161 7.92 6.03 -12.00
CA PHE A 161 8.28 6.64 -10.71
C PHE A 161 8.45 5.59 -9.59
N SER A 162 7.63 4.53 -9.60
CA SER A 162 7.74 3.47 -8.60
C SER A 162 9.08 2.75 -8.63
N PHE A 163 9.72 2.66 -9.80
CA PHE A 163 11.06 2.11 -9.97
C PHE A 163 12.15 2.97 -9.30
N SER A 164 11.98 4.30 -9.28
CA SER A 164 13.00 5.23 -8.77
C SER A 164 12.79 5.65 -7.32
N ASN A 165 11.54 5.92 -6.90
CA ASN A 165 11.27 6.62 -5.64
C ASN A 165 10.03 6.11 -4.88
N CYS A 166 9.50 4.93 -5.23
CA CYS A 166 8.29 4.33 -4.62
C CYS A 166 7.09 5.30 -4.59
N PHE A 167 6.30 5.34 -5.68
CA PHE A 167 5.09 6.17 -5.77
C PHE A 167 4.14 5.99 -4.58
N PHE A 168 4.02 4.75 -4.09
CA PHE A 168 3.13 4.42 -2.99
C PHE A 168 3.47 5.19 -1.70
N LYS A 169 4.76 5.37 -1.40
CA LYS A 169 5.24 6.18 -0.27
C LYS A 169 5.01 7.67 -0.51
N ALA A 170 5.40 8.17 -1.68
CA ALA A 170 5.23 9.57 -2.04
C ALA A 170 3.75 9.99 -2.01
N PHE A 171 2.86 9.18 -2.58
CA PHE A 171 1.43 9.41 -2.57
C PHE A 171 0.87 9.53 -1.15
N PHE A 172 1.29 8.63 -0.24
CA PHE A 172 0.86 8.71 1.15
C PHE A 172 1.38 9.97 1.86
N ASN A 173 2.62 10.37 1.60
CA ASN A 173 3.20 11.58 2.20
C ASN A 173 2.38 12.82 1.87
N GLU A 174 1.95 12.96 0.62
CA GLU A 174 1.23 14.13 0.14
C GLU A 174 -0.26 14.10 0.50
N THR A 175 -0.91 12.92 0.42
CA THR A 175 -2.37 12.83 0.57
C THR A 175 -2.82 12.39 1.96
N LYS A 176 -1.93 11.77 2.74
CA LYS A 176 -2.23 11.02 3.98
C LYS A 176 -3.18 9.83 3.78
N TRP A 177 -3.39 9.41 2.52
CA TRP A 177 -4.15 8.24 2.14
C TRP A 177 -3.25 7.22 1.44
N MET A 178 -3.47 5.93 1.70
CA MET A 178 -2.80 4.89 0.92
C MET A 178 -3.49 4.76 -0.43
N PHE A 179 -2.72 4.84 -1.50
CA PHE A 179 -3.22 4.66 -2.86
C PHE A 179 -3.93 3.30 -3.01
N LEU A 180 -5.05 3.26 -3.74
CA LEU A 180 -5.88 2.06 -3.95
C LEU A 180 -6.52 1.45 -2.68
N MET A 181 -6.42 2.11 -1.52
CA MET A 181 -7.21 1.74 -0.34
C MET A 181 -8.69 2.05 -0.55
N LYS A 182 -9.60 1.27 0.04
CA LYS A 182 -11.04 1.60 0.01
C LYS A 182 -11.30 2.91 0.77
N LYS A 183 -11.40 4.04 0.05
CA LYS A 183 -11.50 5.40 0.58
C LYS A 183 -12.77 5.67 1.41
N PHE A 184 -13.91 5.05 1.06
CA PHE A 184 -15.25 5.46 1.56
C PHE A 184 -15.92 4.52 2.58
N LEU A 185 -15.21 3.55 3.15
CA LEU A 185 -15.77 2.66 4.19
C LEU A 185 -15.16 2.90 5.58
N ASN A 186 -14.21 3.81 5.72
CA ASN A 186 -13.66 4.21 7.03
C ASN A 186 -14.52 5.33 7.64
N ILE A 187 -15.67 4.96 8.23
CA ILE A 187 -16.55 5.87 9.01
C ILE A 187 -15.79 6.47 10.21
N ARG A 188 -14.66 5.87 10.61
CA ARG A 188 -13.67 6.45 11.51
C ARG A 188 -12.31 6.40 10.82
N PRO A 189 -11.63 7.53 10.59
CA PRO A 189 -10.28 7.50 10.05
C PRO A 189 -9.39 6.77 11.07
N CYS A 190 -9.02 5.52 10.79
CA CYS A 190 -7.93 4.88 11.51
C CYS A 190 -6.65 5.54 11.03
N PRO A 191 -5.96 6.35 11.84
CA PRO A 191 -4.77 7.04 11.38
C PRO A 191 -3.72 6.00 10.95
N ILE A 192 -3.18 6.22 9.76
CA ILE A 192 -2.04 5.50 9.21
C ILE A 192 -0.84 6.43 9.37
N VAL A 193 0.30 5.88 9.76
CA VAL A 193 1.58 6.60 9.74
C VAL A 193 2.61 5.75 9.02
N ILE A 194 3.64 6.41 8.50
CA ILE A 194 4.84 5.73 8.05
C ILE A 194 5.68 5.39 9.28
N GLY A 195 6.04 4.12 9.40
CA GLY A 195 7.12 3.73 10.30
C GLY A 195 8.42 4.12 9.62
N SER A 196 9.05 5.22 10.05
CA SER A 196 10.43 5.49 9.71
C SER A 196 11.34 4.83 10.75
N PHE A 197 12.34 4.11 10.26
CA PHE A 197 13.58 3.86 11.00
C PHE A 197 14.55 4.97 10.61
N ASP A 198 14.27 6.21 10.97
CA ASP A 198 15.23 7.29 10.74
C ASP A 198 15.88 7.61 12.08
N THR A 199 17.01 6.94 12.33
CA THR A 199 18.20 7.59 12.86
C THR A 199 18.83 8.43 11.76
#